data_AF-A0A972BJP3-F1
#
_entry.id   AF-A0A972BJP3-F1
#
_cell.length_a   1.000
_cell.length_b   1.000
_cell.length_c   1.000
_cell.angle_alpha   90.00
_cell.angle_beta   90.00
_cell.angle_gamma   90.00
#
_symmetry.space_group_name_H-M   'P 1'
#
loop_
_entity.id
_entity.type
_entity.pdbx_description
1 polymer ?
#
loop_
_entity_poly.entity_id
_entity_poly.type
_entity_poly.pdbx_seq_one_letter_code
_entity_poly.pdbx_strand_id
1 'polypeptide(L)'
;EWGLRWLWNQPEVSLVLSGMSTMEQVEENVRAAGESAVDSLSPEELAVIAKARDYYLARTKVDCTGCQYCADCPAEIKIASIFSLYNSAYMYDEHQRAQKAYQSMLDKNTGVARCIDCGQCEAICPQNLEVRRHLREFHQEFSGK
;
A
#
# COMPACT_ATOMS: atom_id res chain seq x y z
N GLU A 1 -16.34 4.60 -11.59
CA GLU A 1 -16.34 6.06 -11.81
C GLU A 1 -15.43 6.93 -10.89
N TRP A 2 -15.73 7.10 -9.59
CA TRP A 2 -15.12 8.13 -8.71
C TRP A 2 -13.59 8.16 -8.63
N GLY A 3 -12.94 7.00 -8.59
CA GLY A 3 -11.47 6.94 -8.55
C GLY A 3 -10.82 7.54 -9.81
N LEU A 4 -11.42 7.34 -10.98
CA LEU A 4 -10.92 7.93 -12.22
C LEU A 4 -11.25 9.42 -12.31
N ARG A 5 -12.47 9.83 -11.90
CA ARG A 5 -12.85 11.26 -11.82
C ARG A 5 -11.93 12.05 -10.91
N TRP A 6 -11.51 11.45 -9.79
CA TRP A 6 -10.49 12.07 -8.94
C TRP A 6 -9.21 12.30 -9.73
N LEU A 7 -8.66 11.30 -10.42
CA LEU A 7 -7.44 11.46 -11.23
C LEU A 7 -7.57 12.58 -12.28
N TRP A 8 -8.68 12.62 -13.01
CA TRP A 8 -8.92 13.66 -14.02
C TRP A 8 -9.18 15.06 -13.46
N ASN A 9 -9.48 15.17 -12.16
CA ASN A 9 -9.63 16.45 -11.49
C ASN A 9 -8.31 17.22 -11.34
N GLN A 10 -7.15 16.54 -11.42
CA GLN A 10 -5.84 17.18 -11.26
C GLN A 10 -5.31 17.77 -12.57
N PRO A 11 -4.85 19.04 -12.57
CA PRO A 11 -4.24 19.63 -13.77
C PRO A 11 -2.92 18.95 -14.19
N GLU A 12 -2.23 18.27 -13.27
CA GLU A 12 -0.96 17.58 -13.54
C GLU A 12 -1.14 16.24 -14.26
N VAL A 13 -2.36 15.68 -14.28
CA VAL A 13 -2.63 14.36 -14.86
C VAL A 13 -3.06 14.50 -16.32
N SER A 14 -2.18 14.11 -17.25
CA SER A 14 -2.46 14.18 -18.70
C SER A 14 -3.07 12.91 -19.30
N LEU A 15 -2.92 11.76 -18.64
CA LEU A 15 -3.38 10.46 -19.13
C LEU A 15 -3.74 9.55 -17.95
N VAL A 16 -4.90 8.92 -18.01
CA VAL A 16 -5.33 7.90 -17.06
C VAL A 16 -5.46 6.56 -17.79
N LEU A 17 -4.70 5.57 -17.32
CA LEU A 17 -4.74 4.20 -17.85
C LEU A 17 -5.65 3.36 -16.96
N SER A 18 -6.79 2.93 -17.50
CA SER A 18 -7.75 2.10 -16.77
C SER A 18 -7.71 0.65 -17.26
N GLY A 19 -7.60 -0.29 -16.32
CA GLY A 19 -7.68 -1.73 -16.58
C GLY A 19 -9.12 -2.23 -16.47
N MET A 20 -9.56 -3.06 -17.42
CA MET A 20 -10.95 -3.53 -17.52
C MET A 20 -10.99 -5.01 -17.88
N SER A 21 -11.98 -5.73 -17.35
CA SER A 21 -12.19 -7.16 -17.60
C SER A 21 -13.45 -7.46 -18.40
N THR A 22 -14.39 -6.51 -18.49
CA THR A 22 -15.66 -6.67 -19.21
C THR A 22 -15.95 -5.44 -20.08
N MET A 23 -16.78 -5.61 -21.12
CA MET A 23 -17.18 -4.50 -21.99
C MET A 23 -17.98 -3.43 -21.23
N GLU A 24 -18.80 -3.82 -20.27
CA GLU A 24 -19.57 -2.89 -19.42
C GLU A 24 -18.64 -1.90 -18.69
N GLN A 25 -17.51 -2.37 -18.17
CA GLN A 25 -16.50 -1.49 -17.54
C GLN A 25 -15.86 -0.54 -18.55
N VAL A 26 -15.71 -0.96 -19.82
CA VAL A 26 -15.23 -0.09 -20.91
C VAL A 26 -16.22 1.03 -21.16
N GLU A 27 -17.49 0.71 -21.33
CA GLU A 27 -18.54 1.70 -21.57
C GLU A 27 -18.68 2.68 -20.39
N GLU A 28 -18.62 2.18 -19.14
CA GLU A 28 -18.62 3.03 -17.95
C GLU A 28 -17.40 3.97 -17.93
N ASN A 29 -16.20 3.45 -18.16
CA ASN A 29 -14.97 4.25 -18.11
C ASN A 29 -14.91 5.30 -19.22
N VAL A 30 -15.39 4.99 -20.43
CA VAL A 30 -15.47 5.96 -21.54
C VAL A 30 -16.46 7.06 -21.23
N ARG A 31 -17.64 6.72 -20.68
CA ARG A 31 -18.64 7.70 -20.24
C ARG A 31 -18.05 8.62 -19.17
N ALA A 32 -17.45 8.05 -18.13
CA ALA A 32 -16.81 8.79 -17.04
C ALA A 32 -15.70 9.72 -17.55
N ALA A 33 -14.87 9.24 -18.49
CA ALA A 33 -13.83 10.06 -19.11
C ALA A 33 -14.41 11.25 -19.88
N GLY A 34 -15.51 11.05 -20.62
CA GLY A 34 -16.19 12.11 -21.37
C GLY A 34 -16.86 13.17 -20.50
N GLU A 35 -17.19 12.84 -19.26
CA GLU A 35 -17.82 13.74 -18.28
C GLU A 35 -16.79 14.39 -17.33
N SER A 36 -15.51 14.01 -17.43
CA SER A 36 -14.45 14.48 -16.53
C SER A 36 -13.72 15.71 -17.05
N ALA A 37 -13.31 16.57 -16.11
CA ALA A 37 -12.43 17.70 -16.37
C ALA A 37 -11.61 18.04 -15.12
N VAL A 38 -10.56 18.85 -15.31
CA VAL A 38 -9.85 19.50 -14.20
C VAL A 38 -10.85 20.31 -13.39
N ASP A 39 -10.75 20.26 -12.07
CA ASP A 39 -11.65 20.95 -11.13
C ASP A 39 -13.16 20.63 -11.33
N SER A 40 -13.48 19.42 -11.81
CA SER A 40 -14.87 18.96 -12.01
C SER A 40 -15.55 18.43 -10.75
N LEU A 41 -14.80 18.12 -9.69
CA LEU A 41 -15.34 17.68 -8.41
C LEU A 41 -15.66 18.87 -7.52
N SER A 42 -16.85 18.85 -6.94
CA SER A 42 -17.28 19.84 -5.94
C SER A 42 -16.49 19.73 -4.64
N PRO A 43 -16.45 20.81 -3.83
CA PRO A 43 -15.83 20.78 -2.50
C PRO A 43 -16.37 19.66 -1.60
N GLU A 44 -17.67 19.35 -1.70
CA GLU A 44 -18.32 18.28 -0.94
C GLU A 44 -17.81 16.90 -1.37
N GLU A 45 -17.67 16.65 -2.68
CA GLU A 45 -17.13 15.40 -3.22
C GLU A 45 -15.65 15.23 -2.82
N LEU A 46 -14.85 16.30 -2.91
CA LEU A 46 -13.46 16.29 -2.47
C LEU A 46 -13.32 16.01 -0.97
N ALA A 47 -14.23 16.55 -0.14
CA ALA A 47 -14.26 16.29 1.29
C ALA A 47 -14.56 14.81 1.60
N VAL A 48 -15.43 14.16 0.82
CA VAL A 48 -15.70 12.72 0.95
C VAL A 48 -14.44 11.90 0.63
N ILE A 49 -13.74 12.25 -0.46
CA ILE A 49 -12.49 11.57 -0.86
C ILE A 49 -11.41 11.76 0.22
N ALA A 50 -11.25 12.97 0.74
CA ALA A 50 -10.30 13.26 1.81
C ALA A 50 -10.62 12.43 3.08
N LYS A 51 -11.89 12.35 3.46
CA LYS A 51 -12.32 11.52 4.60
C LYS A 51 -12.03 10.04 4.38
N ALA A 52 -12.25 9.52 3.18
CA ALA A 52 -11.90 8.15 2.84
C ALA A 52 -10.39 7.92 2.94
N ARG A 53 -9.57 8.80 2.35
CA ARG A 53 -8.10 8.76 2.45
C ARG A 53 -7.65 8.73 3.91
N ASP A 54 -8.14 9.65 4.74
CA ASP A 54 -7.73 9.78 6.13
C ASP A 54 -8.12 8.54 6.95
N TYR A 55 -9.27 7.94 6.66
CA TYR A 55 -9.69 6.67 7.27
C TYR A 55 -8.74 5.51 6.92
N TYR A 56 -8.32 5.40 5.66
CA TYR A 56 -7.37 4.36 5.23
C TYR A 56 -5.98 4.59 5.84
N LEU A 57 -5.47 5.83 5.81
CA LEU A 57 -4.17 6.17 6.40
C LEU A 57 -4.15 5.92 7.91
N ALA A 58 -5.22 6.25 8.63
CA ALA A 58 -5.33 5.99 10.07
C ALA A 58 -5.30 4.50 10.44
N ARG A 59 -5.61 3.61 9.50
CA ARG A 59 -5.63 2.15 9.70
C ARG A 59 -4.45 1.42 9.05
N THR A 60 -3.55 2.14 8.38
CA THR A 60 -2.37 1.60 7.73
C THR A 60 -1.14 1.91 8.58
N LYS A 61 -0.21 0.96 8.73
CA LYS A 61 0.99 1.14 9.56
C LYS A 61 2.19 1.63 8.77
N VAL A 62 2.25 1.28 7.49
CA VAL A 62 3.34 1.61 6.59
C VAL A 62 2.75 2.02 5.24
N ASP A 63 3.12 3.18 4.71
CA ASP A 63 2.67 3.66 3.40
C ASP A 63 3.39 2.95 2.24
N CYS A 64 3.50 1.62 2.35
CA CYS A 64 4.10 0.77 1.33
C CYS A 64 3.08 0.45 0.23
N THR A 65 3.47 0.72 -1.01
CA THR A 65 2.67 0.42 -2.21
C THR A 65 2.90 -0.98 -2.78
N GLY A 66 3.77 -1.79 -2.16
CA GLY A 66 4.03 -3.16 -2.61
C GLY A 66 4.80 -3.28 -3.94
N CYS A 67 5.52 -2.24 -4.38
CA CYS A 67 6.24 -2.20 -5.66
C CYS A 67 7.40 -3.21 -5.83
N GLN A 68 7.85 -3.84 -4.74
CA GLN A 68 8.93 -4.84 -4.72
C GLN A 68 10.32 -4.37 -5.20
N TYR A 69 10.60 -3.06 -5.29
CA TYR A 69 11.97 -2.58 -5.58
C TYR A 69 13.00 -3.02 -4.53
N CYS A 70 12.56 -3.33 -3.30
CA CYS A 70 13.41 -3.86 -2.24
C CYS A 70 13.48 -5.41 -2.20
N ALA A 71 13.08 -6.11 -3.27
CA ALA A 71 13.07 -7.58 -3.32
C ALA A 71 14.45 -8.21 -3.17
N ASP A 72 15.50 -7.56 -3.68
CA ASP A 72 16.88 -8.04 -3.61
C ASP A 72 17.54 -7.70 -2.27
N CYS A 73 16.85 -8.01 -1.16
CA CYS A 73 17.40 -7.85 0.17
C CYS A 73 18.54 -8.87 0.39
N PRO A 74 19.75 -8.47 0.82
CA PRO A 74 20.86 -9.40 1.07
C PRO A 74 20.58 -10.38 2.22
N ALA A 75 19.64 -10.03 3.11
CA ALA A 75 19.13 -10.91 4.16
C ALA A 75 17.95 -11.78 3.69
N GLU A 76 17.59 -11.75 2.40
CA GLU A 76 16.49 -12.49 1.77
C GLU A 76 15.12 -12.24 2.41
N ILE A 77 14.93 -11.07 3.02
CA ILE A 77 13.66 -10.69 3.64
C ILE A 77 12.69 -10.20 2.56
N LYS A 78 11.48 -10.78 2.53
CA LYS A 78 10.37 -10.33 1.68
C LYS A 78 9.68 -9.11 2.28
N ILE A 79 10.33 -7.95 2.23
CA ILE A 79 9.90 -6.71 2.90
C ILE A 79 8.47 -6.31 2.53
N ALA A 80 8.13 -6.33 1.23
CA ALA A 80 6.78 -5.99 0.77
C ALA A 80 5.70 -6.92 1.36
N SER A 81 6.01 -8.21 1.52
CA SER A 81 5.09 -9.17 2.16
C SER A 81 4.94 -8.92 3.65
N ILE A 82 6.03 -8.55 4.34
CA ILE A 82 5.99 -8.16 5.76
C ILE A 82 5.13 -6.92 5.95
N PHE A 83 5.30 -5.87 5.13
CA PHE A 83 4.48 -4.66 5.23
C PHE A 83 3.02 -4.90 4.84
N SER A 84 2.75 -5.79 3.87
CA SER A 84 1.39 -6.22 3.56
C SER A 84 0.72 -6.93 4.74
N LEU A 85 1.44 -7.80 5.45
CA LEU A 85 0.96 -8.44 6.68
C LEU A 85 0.72 -7.40 7.79
N TYR A 86 1.65 -6.45 7.97
CA TYR A 86 1.52 -5.41 8.99
C TYR A 86 0.29 -4.53 8.75
N ASN A 87 0.11 -4.07 7.52
CA ASN A 87 -1.02 -3.24 7.15
C ASN A 87 -2.34 -4.01 7.22
N SER A 88 -2.38 -5.26 6.77
CA SER A 88 -3.60 -6.09 6.85
C SER A 88 -4.03 -6.33 8.30
N ALA A 89 -3.08 -6.52 9.21
CA ALA A 89 -3.37 -6.72 10.63
C ALA A 89 -4.18 -5.54 11.22
N TYR A 90 -3.80 -4.31 10.89
CA TYR A 90 -4.46 -3.09 11.39
C TYR A 90 -5.68 -2.69 10.58
N MET A 91 -5.61 -2.81 9.26
CA MET A 91 -6.69 -2.40 8.36
C MET A 91 -7.93 -3.27 8.57
N TYR A 92 -7.74 -4.58 8.68
CA TYR A 92 -8.80 -5.58 8.73
C TYR A 92 -8.91 -6.30 10.09
N ASP A 93 -8.24 -5.79 11.12
CA ASP A 93 -8.23 -6.36 12.48
C ASP A 93 -7.71 -7.83 12.50
N GLU A 94 -6.87 -8.21 11.54
CA GLU A 94 -6.35 -9.57 11.32
C GLU A 94 -5.06 -9.90 12.12
N HIS A 95 -4.92 -9.38 13.34
CA HIS A 95 -3.67 -9.49 14.12
C HIS A 95 -3.24 -10.95 14.36
N GLN A 96 -4.18 -11.83 14.72
CA GLN A 96 -3.89 -13.25 14.94
C GLN A 96 -3.42 -13.96 13.66
N ARG A 97 -3.97 -13.58 12.51
CA ARG A 97 -3.57 -14.13 11.22
C ARG A 97 -2.16 -13.69 10.86
N ALA A 98 -1.85 -12.40 11.04
CA ALA A 98 -0.51 -11.86 10.82
C ALA A 98 0.52 -12.51 11.75
N GLN A 99 0.20 -12.71 13.03
CA GLN A 99 1.06 -13.40 13.99
C GLN A 99 1.34 -14.84 13.58
N LYS A 100 0.31 -15.63 13.23
CA LYS A 100 0.49 -17.01 12.76
C LYS A 100 1.34 -17.08 11.49
N ALA A 101 1.09 -16.19 10.54
CA ALA A 101 1.86 -16.11 9.30
C ALA A 101 3.34 -15.79 9.59
N TYR A 102 3.59 -14.83 10.48
CA TYR A 102 4.95 -14.45 10.84
C TYR A 102 5.69 -15.53 11.64
N GLN A 103 5.01 -16.22 12.56
CA GLN A 103 5.59 -17.36 13.26
C GLN A 103 6.07 -18.43 12.27
N SER A 104 5.27 -18.75 11.25
CA SER A 104 5.70 -19.69 10.21
C SER A 104 6.95 -19.21 9.44
N MET A 105 7.12 -17.89 9.26
CA MET A 105 8.32 -17.33 8.65
C MET A 105 9.54 -17.45 9.57
N LEU A 106 9.36 -17.26 10.88
CA LEU A 106 10.40 -17.45 11.89
C LEU A 106 10.85 -18.91 11.96
N ASP A 107 9.91 -19.86 12.00
CA ASP A 107 10.21 -21.30 12.02
C ASP A 107 11.01 -21.74 10.78
N LYS A 108 10.79 -21.08 9.64
CA LYS A 108 11.52 -21.30 8.38
C LYS A 108 12.79 -20.47 8.24
N ASN A 109 13.15 -19.67 9.25
CA ASN A 109 14.28 -18.74 9.21
C ASN A 109 14.24 -17.77 8.00
N THR A 110 13.06 -17.22 7.72
CA THR A 110 12.81 -16.25 6.62
C THR A 110 12.18 -14.94 7.12
N GLY A 111 12.07 -14.78 8.44
CA GLY A 111 11.48 -13.60 9.07
C GLY A 111 12.44 -12.40 9.20
N VAL A 112 11.97 -11.35 9.86
CA VAL A 112 12.71 -10.09 10.03
C VAL A 112 13.93 -10.25 10.94
N ALA A 113 14.00 -11.31 11.75
CA ALA A 113 15.15 -11.63 12.61
C ALA A 113 16.48 -11.74 11.85
N ARG A 114 16.45 -11.97 10.53
CA ARG A 114 17.64 -11.99 9.66
C ARG A 114 18.16 -10.60 9.26
N CYS A 115 17.45 -9.54 9.59
CA CYS A 115 17.80 -8.20 9.13
C CYS A 115 19.16 -7.78 9.68
N ILE A 116 20.09 -7.44 8.78
CA ILE A 116 21.44 -6.96 9.12
C ILE A 116 21.54 -5.43 9.16
N ASP A 117 20.40 -4.73 9.16
CA ASP A 117 20.30 -3.27 9.26
C ASP A 117 21.06 -2.47 8.18
N CYS A 118 21.29 -3.06 6.99
CA CYS A 118 22.16 -2.48 5.93
C CYS A 118 21.64 -1.20 5.26
N GLY A 119 20.34 -0.91 5.28
CA GLY A 119 19.74 0.31 4.72
C GLY A 119 19.52 0.33 3.20
N GLN A 120 19.91 -0.71 2.46
CA GLN A 120 19.73 -0.78 1.00
C GLN A 120 18.27 -0.61 0.57
N CYS A 121 17.34 -1.15 1.35
CA CYS A 121 15.90 -1.04 1.10
C CYS A 121 15.37 0.40 1.20
N GLU A 122 15.95 1.24 2.06
CA GLU A 122 15.56 2.64 2.23
C GLU A 122 16.07 3.47 1.06
N ALA A 123 17.32 3.22 0.61
CA ALA A 123 17.94 3.93 -0.51
C ALA A 123 17.21 3.72 -1.85
N ILE A 124 16.56 2.57 -2.05
CA ILE A 124 15.81 2.26 -3.28
C ILE A 124 14.31 2.51 -3.15
N CYS A 125 13.81 2.88 -1.95
CA CYS A 125 12.38 3.04 -1.73
C CYS A 125 11.87 4.31 -2.42
N PRO A 126 10.97 4.23 -3.41
CA PRO A 126 10.47 5.41 -4.10
C PRO A 126 9.52 6.25 -3.21
N GLN A 127 9.06 5.68 -2.09
CA GLN A 127 8.19 6.32 -1.11
C GLN A 127 8.99 6.90 0.08
N ASN A 128 10.34 6.82 0.07
CA ASN A 128 11.21 7.29 1.15
C ASN A 128 10.84 6.75 2.55
N LEU A 129 10.41 5.48 2.61
CA LEU A 129 10.00 4.86 3.87
C LEU A 129 11.21 4.57 4.78
N GLU A 130 11.01 4.71 6.08
CA GLU A 130 11.92 4.22 7.12
C GLU A 130 11.78 2.70 7.28
N VAL A 131 12.16 1.96 6.23
CA VAL A 131 11.93 0.52 6.14
C VAL A 131 12.48 -0.24 7.34
N ARG A 132 13.68 0.10 7.83
CA ARG A 132 14.31 -0.61 8.95
C ARG A 132 13.57 -0.36 10.27
N ARG A 133 13.05 0.85 10.49
CA ARG A 133 12.20 1.16 11.65
C ARG A 133 10.94 0.30 11.65
N HIS A 134 10.21 0.31 10.54
CA HIS A 134 8.97 -0.45 10.42
C HIS A 134 9.16 -1.97 10.52
N LEU A 135 10.27 -2.49 9.97
CA LEU A 135 10.63 -3.90 10.15
C LEU A 135 10.86 -4.25 11.64
N ARG A 136 11.57 -3.39 12.38
CA ARG A 136 11.78 -3.60 13.83
C ARG A 136 10.46 -3.55 14.62
N GLU A 137 9.61 -2.58 14.34
CA GLU A 137 8.29 -2.44 14.97
C GLU A 137 7.43 -3.69 14.73
N PHE A 138 7.34 -4.13 13.47
CA PHE A 138 6.64 -5.36 13.12
C PHE A 138 7.23 -6.58 13.84
N HIS A 139 8.56 -6.70 13.86
CA HIS A 139 9.21 -7.82 14.51
C HIS A 139 8.89 -7.88 16.00
N GLN A 140 8.97 -6.74 16.71
CA GLN A 140 8.68 -6.63 18.14
C GLN A 140 7.23 -6.97 18.47
N GLU A 141 6.30 -6.57 17.61
CA GLU A 141 4.88 -6.75 17.83
C GLU A 141 4.41 -8.20 17.54
N PHE A 142 4.95 -8.83 16.49
CA PHE A 142 4.43 -10.10 15.98
C PHE A 142 5.30 -11.33 16.26
N SER A 143 6.53 -11.19 16.78
CA SER A 143 7.43 -12.36 16.97
C SER A 143 6.99 -13.39 18.00
N GLY A 144 5.90 -13.13 18.73
CA GLY A 144 5.49 -13.96 19.87
C GLY A 144 6.44 -13.82 21.06
N LYS A 145 5.87 -13.89 22.26
CA LYS A 145 6.60 -14.38 23.45
C LYS A 145 6.34 -15.88 23.55
#